data_AF-A0A3B8WSR0-F1
#
_entry.id   AF-A0A3B8WSR0-F1
#
_cell.length_a   1.000
_cell.length_b   1.000
_cell.length_c   1.000
_cell.angle_alpha   90.00
_cell.angle_beta   90.00
_cell.angle_gamma   90.00
#
_symmetry.space_group_name_H-M   'P 1'
#
loop_
_entity.id
_entity.type
_entity.pdbx_description
1 polymer ?
#
loop_
_entity_poly.entity_id
_entity_poly.type
_entity_poly.pdbx_seq_one_letter_code
_entity_poly.pdbx_strand_id
1 'polypeptide(L)'
;EANSYEDEHDCFSDNTHNSHYYNGQGIQNVYTGTYRRVDGSVVSGPSLSDLVEQTNPELDARLNRQLDASMEALALMKARAESSQNPMAFDTMIAPGNAEGTRIINGAIMALVEQTGSIEQAARQLGIQGLSPDDAGHSF
;
A
#
# COMPACT_ATOMS: atom_id res chain seq x y z
N GLU A 1 -12.18 -13.45 23.06
CA GLU A 1 -12.30 -12.16 22.35
C GLU A 1 -11.18 -12.09 21.34
N ALA A 2 -11.34 -12.81 20.23
CA ALA A 2 -10.48 -12.66 19.06
C ALA A 2 -11.45 -12.48 17.89
N ASN A 3 -11.15 -11.58 16.96
CA ASN A 3 -12.00 -11.12 15.85
C ASN A 3 -12.95 -9.95 16.20
N SER A 4 -12.59 -9.12 17.19
CA SER A 4 -13.22 -7.79 17.29
C SER A 4 -12.68 -6.88 16.20
N TYR A 5 -13.50 -5.94 15.71
CA TYR A 5 -13.00 -4.85 14.86
C TYR A 5 -12.08 -3.88 15.64
N GLU A 6 -12.04 -4.00 16.96
CA GLU A 6 -11.12 -3.32 17.89
C GLU A 6 -9.76 -4.05 18.02
N ASP A 7 -9.64 -5.28 17.52
CA ASP A 7 -8.39 -6.07 17.57
C ASP A 7 -7.45 -5.72 16.39
N GLU A 8 -7.51 -4.47 15.96
CA GLU A 8 -6.82 -3.97 14.77
C GLU A 8 -5.41 -3.42 15.12
N HIS A 9 -4.53 -3.27 14.14
CA HIS A 9 -3.13 -2.89 14.36
C HIS A 9 -3.03 -1.45 14.85
N ASP A 10 -2.27 -1.18 15.92
CA ASP A 10 -2.14 0.17 16.51
C ASP A 10 -3.43 0.71 17.19
N CYS A 11 -4.38 -0.16 17.53
CA CYS A 11 -5.69 0.21 18.11
C CYS A 11 -5.61 1.13 19.35
N PHE A 12 -4.61 0.97 20.21
CA PHE A 12 -4.44 1.85 21.38
C PHE A 12 -4.12 3.31 21.04
N SER A 13 -3.71 3.58 19.80
CA SER A 13 -3.29 4.90 19.33
C SER A 13 -4.13 5.45 18.19
N ASP A 14 -5.16 4.72 17.74
CA ASP A 14 -5.98 5.05 16.57
C ASP A 14 -5.16 5.43 15.33
N ASN A 15 -4.06 4.71 15.06
CA ASN A 15 -3.04 5.13 14.10
C ASN A 15 -2.81 4.15 12.92
N THR A 16 -3.65 3.13 12.79
CA THR A 16 -3.58 2.07 11.77
C THR A 16 -3.53 2.60 10.34
N HIS A 17 -4.35 3.61 10.06
CA HIS A 17 -4.43 4.21 8.73
C HIS A 17 -3.09 4.85 8.33
N ASN A 18 -2.36 5.41 9.30
CA ASN A 18 -1.01 5.93 9.10
C ASN A 18 -0.02 4.80 8.85
N SER A 19 -0.05 3.74 9.66
CA SER A 19 0.83 2.59 9.50
C SER A 19 0.69 1.97 8.10
N HIS A 20 -0.53 1.73 7.64
CA HIS A 20 -0.77 1.23 6.28
C HIS A 20 -0.35 2.22 5.19
N TYR A 21 -0.68 3.51 5.34
CA TYR A 21 -0.29 4.54 4.37
C TYR A 21 1.23 4.64 4.20
N TYR A 22 1.97 4.72 5.32
CA TYR A 22 3.42 4.86 5.28
C TYR A 22 4.15 3.56 4.91
N ASN A 23 3.56 2.39 5.14
CA ASN A 23 4.04 1.13 4.57
C ASN A 23 3.97 1.15 3.03
N GLY A 24 2.82 1.54 2.47
CA GLY A 24 2.66 1.71 1.02
C GLY A 24 3.65 2.74 0.44
N GLN A 25 3.80 3.87 1.12
CA GLN A 25 4.77 4.89 0.70
C GLN A 25 6.21 4.35 0.73
N GLY A 26 6.56 3.52 1.71
CA GLY A 26 7.84 2.84 1.78
C GLY A 26 8.12 1.96 0.57
N ILE A 27 7.11 1.19 0.12
CA ILE A 27 7.20 0.36 -1.09
C ILE A 27 7.47 1.23 -2.32
N GLN A 28 6.69 2.29 -2.52
CA GLN A 28 6.87 3.21 -3.66
C GLN A 28 8.24 3.89 -3.65
N ASN A 29 8.69 4.36 -2.48
CA ASN A 29 10.00 5.00 -2.33
C ASN A 29 11.15 4.06 -2.71
N VAL A 30 11.08 2.79 -2.29
CA VAL A 30 12.09 1.77 -2.62
C VAL A 30 12.07 1.45 -4.12
N TYR A 31 10.89 1.26 -4.70
CA TYR A 31 10.78 0.92 -6.12
C TYR A 31 11.31 2.04 -7.02
N THR A 32 10.96 3.29 -6.71
CA THR A 32 11.33 4.50 -7.48
C THR A 32 12.69 5.10 -7.09
N GLY A 33 13.37 4.55 -6.07
CA GLY A 33 14.66 5.05 -5.60
C GLY A 33 14.62 6.49 -5.10
N THR A 34 13.45 6.98 -4.65
CA THR A 34 13.25 8.37 -4.25
C THR A 34 12.64 8.45 -2.84
N TYR A 35 13.14 9.38 -2.01
CA TYR A 35 12.61 9.63 -0.67
C TYR A 35 12.60 11.12 -0.36
N ARG A 36 11.44 11.64 0.06
CA ARG A 36 11.33 13.00 0.60
C ARG A 36 11.57 12.98 2.10
N ARG A 37 12.62 13.67 2.55
CA ARG A 37 12.94 13.84 3.96
C ARG A 37 11.93 14.77 4.65
N VAL A 38 11.93 14.72 5.97
CA VAL A 38 11.10 15.58 6.84
C VAL A 38 11.38 17.08 6.66
N ASP A 39 12.58 17.44 6.23
CA ASP A 39 12.96 18.83 5.92
C ASP A 39 12.54 19.27 4.50
N GLY A 40 11.87 18.40 3.75
CA GLY A 40 11.40 18.63 2.38
C GLY A 40 12.43 18.31 1.30
N SER A 41 13.70 18.10 1.66
CA SER A 41 14.75 17.70 0.70
C SER A 41 14.49 16.31 0.12
N VAL A 42 14.94 16.08 -1.11
CA VAL A 42 14.75 14.81 -1.81
C VAL A 42 16.07 14.05 -1.88
N VAL A 43 16.03 12.77 -1.55
CA VAL A 43 17.04 11.77 -1.90
C VAL A 43 16.56 11.07 -3.14
N SER A 44 17.43 10.96 -4.15
CA SER A 44 17.19 10.11 -5.31
C SER A 44 18.48 9.42 -5.75
N GLY A 45 18.34 8.28 -6.43
CA GLY A 45 19.44 7.50 -6.95
C GLY A 45 18.93 6.41 -7.91
N PRO A 46 19.81 5.46 -8.32
CA PRO A 46 19.40 4.31 -9.10
C PRO A 46 18.24 3.55 -8.44
N SER A 47 17.28 3.10 -9.24
CA SER A 47 16.03 2.52 -8.76
C SER A 47 15.76 1.12 -9.33
N LEU A 48 14.84 0.38 -8.69
CA LEU A 48 14.32 -0.86 -9.26
C LEU A 48 13.52 -0.57 -10.53
N SER A 49 12.80 0.54 -10.56
CA SER A 49 12.09 1.02 -11.76
C SER A 49 13.02 1.13 -12.97
N ASP A 50 14.21 1.74 -12.82
CA ASP A 50 15.19 1.84 -13.91
C ASP A 50 15.64 0.46 -14.43
N LEU A 51 15.80 -0.53 -13.54
CA LEU A 51 16.21 -1.89 -13.91
C LEU A 51 15.08 -2.66 -14.61
N VAL A 52 13.85 -2.50 -14.12
CA VAL A 52 12.67 -3.11 -14.74
C VAL A 52 12.40 -2.48 -16.10
N GLU A 53 12.50 -1.15 -16.23
CA GLU A 53 12.31 -0.45 -17.49
C GLU A 53 13.29 -0.94 -18.57
N GLN A 54 14.57 -1.11 -18.22
CA GLN A 54 15.59 -1.64 -19.13
C GLN A 54 15.27 -3.04 -19.66
N THR A 55 14.56 -3.86 -18.87
CA THR A 55 14.25 -5.25 -19.21
C THR A 55 12.86 -5.40 -19.83
N ASN A 56 11.89 -4.64 -19.34
CA ASN A 56 10.49 -4.68 -19.70
C ASN A 56 9.82 -3.30 -19.40
N PRO A 57 9.86 -2.36 -20.35
CA PRO A 57 9.30 -1.01 -20.19
C PRO A 57 7.78 -1.02 -19.91
N GLU A 58 7.04 -1.96 -20.49
CA GLU A 58 5.59 -2.05 -20.30
C GLU A 58 5.22 -2.48 -18.88
N LEU A 59 5.99 -3.42 -18.31
CA LEU A 59 5.84 -3.86 -16.93
C LEU A 59 6.17 -2.72 -15.96
N ASP A 60 7.26 -1.99 -16.18
CA ASP A 60 7.61 -0.85 -15.34
C ASP A 60 6.51 0.22 -15.35
N ALA A 61 6.06 0.62 -16.54
CA ALA A 61 5.00 1.62 -16.66
C ALA A 61 3.69 1.16 -16.00
N ARG A 62 3.39 -0.15 -16.07
CA ARG A 62 2.23 -0.73 -15.37
C ARG A 62 2.40 -0.69 -13.86
N LEU A 63 3.57 -1.11 -13.35
CA LEU A 63 3.83 -1.16 -11.90
C LEU A 63 3.84 0.25 -11.30
N ASN A 64 4.42 1.25 -11.98
CA ASN A 64 4.34 2.65 -11.55
C ASN A 64 2.88 3.13 -11.42
N ARG A 65 2.01 2.85 -12.39
CA ARG A 65 0.57 3.18 -12.29
C ARG A 65 -0.13 2.45 -11.14
N GLN A 66 0.23 1.21 -10.87
CA GLN A 66 -0.36 0.42 -9.78
C GLN A 66 0.11 0.92 -8.40
N LEU A 67 1.36 1.33 -8.28
CA LEU A 67 1.89 2.01 -7.09
C LEU A 67 1.13 3.31 -6.83
N ASP A 68 0.93 4.14 -7.86
CA ASP A 68 0.13 5.36 -7.75
C ASP A 68 -1.30 5.07 -7.30
N ALA A 69 -1.97 4.08 -7.92
CA ALA A 69 -3.32 3.68 -7.54
C ALA A 69 -3.42 3.18 -6.08
N SER A 70 -2.44 2.40 -5.62
CA SER A 70 -2.39 1.96 -4.21
C SER A 70 -2.20 3.13 -3.25
N MET A 71 -1.35 4.10 -3.60
CA MET A 71 -1.12 5.29 -2.80
C MET A 71 -2.35 6.19 -2.75
N GLU A 72 -3.09 6.34 -3.84
CA GLU A 72 -4.37 7.04 -3.86
C GLU A 72 -5.41 6.35 -2.96
N ALA A 73 -5.52 5.03 -3.01
CA ALA A 73 -6.45 4.28 -2.17
C ALA A 73 -6.10 4.37 -0.67
N LEU A 74 -4.81 4.24 -0.33
CA LEU A 74 -4.32 4.43 1.04
C LEU A 74 -4.48 5.88 1.51
N ALA A 75 -4.28 6.87 0.63
CA ALA A 75 -4.49 8.28 0.94
C ALA A 75 -5.97 8.57 1.24
N LEU A 76 -6.90 7.95 0.50
CA LEU A 76 -8.34 8.08 0.77
C LEU A 76 -8.69 7.51 2.15
N MET A 77 -8.16 6.35 2.51
CA MET A 77 -8.32 5.77 3.84
C MET A 77 -7.78 6.69 4.93
N LYS A 78 -6.53 7.15 4.80
CA LYS A 78 -5.93 8.11 5.74
C LYS A 78 -6.76 9.40 5.87
N ALA A 79 -7.17 9.98 4.76
CA ALA A 79 -7.94 11.22 4.75
C ALA A 79 -9.33 11.05 5.39
N ARG A 80 -9.96 9.89 5.24
CA ARG A 80 -11.26 9.59 5.86
C ARG A 80 -11.12 9.41 7.38
N ALA A 81 -10.05 8.78 7.84
CA ALA A 81 -9.73 8.64 9.26
C ALA A 81 -9.45 10.00 9.93
N GLU A 82 -8.67 10.86 9.27
CA GLU A 82 -8.22 12.15 9.82
C GLU A 82 -9.16 13.33 9.52
N SER A 83 -10.33 13.09 8.93
CA SER A 83 -11.27 14.14 8.55
C SER A 83 -11.72 14.96 9.75
N SER A 84 -11.61 16.29 9.67
CA SER A 84 -12.04 17.20 10.75
C SER A 84 -13.56 17.40 10.83
N GLN A 85 -14.30 17.09 9.77
CA GLN A 85 -15.75 17.32 9.70
C GLN A 85 -16.55 16.07 10.07
N ASN A 86 -16.11 14.92 9.57
CA ASN A 86 -16.75 13.64 9.80
C ASN A 86 -15.66 12.58 9.78
N PRO A 87 -14.91 12.38 10.87
CA PRO A 87 -13.89 11.33 10.95
C PRO A 87 -14.55 9.95 10.94
N MET A 88 -13.86 8.96 10.39
CA MET A 88 -14.22 7.54 10.55
C MET A 88 -12.91 6.81 10.78
N ALA A 89 -12.59 6.53 12.04
CA ALA A 89 -11.38 5.80 12.41
C ALA A 89 -11.36 4.40 11.78
N PHE A 90 -10.18 3.79 11.72
CA PHE A 90 -9.95 2.55 10.97
C PHE A 90 -10.83 1.39 11.46
N ASP A 91 -10.89 1.19 12.77
CA ASP A 91 -11.79 0.27 13.48
C ASP A 91 -13.26 0.40 13.01
N THR A 92 -13.73 1.64 12.86
CA THR A 92 -15.07 1.96 12.39
C THR A 92 -15.21 1.65 10.91
N MET A 93 -14.17 1.83 10.10
CA MET A 93 -14.19 1.46 8.68
C MET A 93 -14.39 -0.04 8.48
N ILE A 94 -13.78 -0.86 9.34
CA ILE A 94 -13.86 -2.33 9.28
C ILE A 94 -15.03 -2.89 10.10
N ALA A 95 -15.76 -2.05 10.84
CA ALA A 95 -16.89 -2.46 11.65
C ALA A 95 -18.02 -3.09 10.78
N PRO A 96 -18.66 -4.18 11.26
CA PRO A 96 -19.76 -4.82 10.54
C PRO A 96 -20.89 -3.85 10.21
N GLY A 97 -21.36 -3.88 8.95
CA GLY A 97 -22.45 -3.02 8.48
C GLY A 97 -22.03 -1.62 8.02
N ASN A 98 -20.76 -1.24 8.16
CA ASN A 98 -20.26 0.00 7.58
C ASN A 98 -19.89 -0.19 6.09
N ALA A 99 -20.88 -0.01 5.20
CA ALA A 99 -20.67 -0.16 3.76
C ALA A 99 -19.68 0.85 3.16
N GLU A 100 -19.62 2.08 3.68
CA GLU A 100 -18.68 3.10 3.22
C GLU A 100 -17.24 2.71 3.58
N GLY A 101 -17.01 2.36 4.84
CA GLY A 101 -15.71 1.89 5.34
C GLY A 101 -15.24 0.63 4.63
N THR A 102 -16.11 -0.36 4.49
CA THR A 102 -15.84 -1.60 3.75
C THR A 102 -15.37 -1.32 2.32
N ARG A 103 -16.01 -0.36 1.63
CA ARG A 103 -15.61 0.02 0.27
C ARG A 103 -14.23 0.68 0.23
N ILE A 104 -13.91 1.53 1.20
CA ILE A 104 -12.59 2.20 1.29
C ILE A 104 -11.49 1.16 1.54
N ILE A 105 -11.68 0.29 2.53
CA ILE A 105 -10.71 -0.75 2.91
C ILE A 105 -10.50 -1.75 1.77
N ASN A 106 -11.58 -2.28 1.17
CA ASN A 106 -11.45 -3.18 0.03
C ASN A 106 -10.78 -2.51 -1.18
N GLY A 107 -11.00 -1.21 -1.39
CA GLY A 107 -10.30 -0.47 -2.43
C GLY A 107 -8.78 -0.47 -2.23
N ALA A 108 -8.32 -0.23 -0.99
CA ALA A 108 -6.91 -0.31 -0.64
C ALA A 108 -6.36 -1.73 -0.78
N ILE A 109 -7.07 -2.75 -0.28
CA ILE A 109 -6.67 -4.17 -0.39
C ILE A 109 -6.50 -4.56 -1.87
N MET A 110 -7.49 -4.29 -2.72
CA MET A 110 -7.43 -4.69 -4.12
C MET A 110 -6.30 -4.00 -4.87
N ALA A 111 -6.04 -2.71 -4.60
CA ALA A 111 -4.91 -2.00 -5.21
C ALA A 111 -3.56 -2.56 -4.74
N LEU A 112 -3.44 -2.92 -3.45
CA LEU A 112 -2.25 -3.56 -2.89
C LEU A 112 -2.02 -4.97 -3.48
N VAL A 113 -3.07 -5.76 -3.65
CA VAL A 113 -3.02 -7.08 -4.29
C VAL A 113 -2.58 -6.95 -5.75
N GLU A 114 -3.16 -5.99 -6.48
CA GLU A 114 -2.82 -5.79 -7.88
C GLU A 114 -1.35 -5.38 -8.08
N GLN A 115 -0.82 -4.44 -7.29
CA GLN A 115 0.60 -4.08 -7.37
C GLN A 115 1.51 -5.26 -7.04
N THR A 116 1.13 -6.13 -6.08
CA THR A 116 1.93 -7.29 -5.67
C THR A 116 2.16 -8.23 -6.85
N GLY A 117 1.12 -8.48 -7.67
CA GLY A 117 1.26 -9.30 -8.87
C GLY A 117 2.28 -8.76 -9.87
N SER A 118 2.42 -7.44 -10.01
CA SER A 118 3.46 -6.83 -10.86
C SER A 118 4.83 -6.79 -10.17
N ILE A 119 4.90 -6.59 -8.85
CA ILE A 119 6.16 -6.67 -8.08
C ILE A 119 6.79 -8.06 -8.24
N GLU A 120 5.99 -9.13 -8.14
CA GLU A 120 6.49 -10.49 -8.35
C GLU A 120 6.98 -10.72 -9.79
N GLN A 121 6.28 -10.17 -10.79
CA GLN A 121 6.72 -10.24 -12.18
C GLN A 121 8.05 -9.49 -12.37
N ALA A 122 8.18 -8.30 -11.80
CA ALA A 122 9.40 -7.49 -11.86
C ALA A 122 10.57 -8.24 -11.22
N ALA A 123 10.38 -8.82 -10.04
CA ALA A 123 11.38 -9.63 -9.36
C ALA A 123 11.85 -10.82 -10.23
N ARG A 124 10.93 -11.53 -10.88
CA ARG A 124 11.27 -12.62 -11.82
C ARG A 124 12.08 -12.13 -13.02
N GLN A 125 11.71 -10.99 -13.60
CA GLN A 125 12.46 -10.37 -14.72
C GLN A 125 13.88 -9.98 -14.30
N LEU A 126 14.07 -9.55 -13.05
CA LEU A 126 15.37 -9.23 -12.47
C LEU A 126 16.14 -10.47 -11.96
N GLY A 127 15.65 -11.68 -12.22
CA GLY A 127 16.33 -12.93 -11.87
C GLY A 127 16.17 -13.37 -10.41
N ILE A 128 15.23 -12.80 -9.66
CA ILE A 128 14.92 -13.21 -8.28
C ILE A 128 13.97 -14.41 -8.33
N GLN A 129 14.49 -15.60 -8.02
CA GLN A 129 13.76 -16.88 -8.17
C GLN A 129 13.19 -17.44 -6.85
N GLY A 130 13.58 -16.88 -5.70
CA GLY A 130 13.23 -17.37 -4.36
C GLY A 130 12.25 -16.47 -3.61
N LEU A 131 11.23 -15.93 -4.29
CA LEU A 131 10.18 -15.20 -3.59
C LEU A 131 9.27 -16.19 -2.86
N SER A 132 9.14 -16.00 -1.55
CA SER A 132 8.12 -16.66 -0.72
C SER A 132 7.18 -15.57 -0.18
N PRO A 133 6.31 -15.01 -1.04
CA PRO A 133 5.31 -14.06 -0.58
C PRO A 133 4.40 -14.77 0.43
N ASP A 134 4.23 -14.16 1.59
CA ASP A 134 3.22 -14.61 2.56
C ASP A 134 1.85 -14.21 2.00
N ASP A 135 1.01 -15.20 1.71
CA ASP A 135 -0.36 -14.97 1.27
C ASP A 135 -1.32 -14.76 2.45
N ALA A 136 -0.80 -14.82 3.69
CA ALA A 136 -1.57 -14.80 4.92
C ALA A 136 -2.73 -15.83 4.93
N GLY A 137 -2.62 -16.90 4.14
CA GLY A 137 -3.66 -17.90 3.93
C GLY A 137 -4.82 -17.48 3.02
N HIS A 138 -4.68 -16.39 2.26
CA HIS A 138 -5.71 -15.88 1.36
C HIS A 138 -5.42 -16.20 -0.11
N SER A 139 -6.38 -16.79 -0.81
CA SER A 139 -6.42 -16.80 -2.28
C SER A 139 -7.20 -15.56 -2.76
N PHE A 140 -6.53 -14.66 -3.46
CA PHE A 140 -7.14 -13.49 -4.08
C PHE A 140 -7.63 -13.79 -5.50
#